data_AF-A0A9E3TBF5-F1
#
_entry.id   AF-A0A9E3TBF5-F1
#
_cell.length_a   1.000
_cell.length_b   1.000
_cell.length_c   1.000
_cell.angle_alpha   90.00
_cell.angle_beta   90.00
_cell.angle_gamma   90.00
#
_symmetry.space_group_name_H-M   'P 1'
#
loop_
_entity.id
_entity.type
_entity.pdbx_description
1 polymer ?
#
loop_
_entity_poly.entity_id
_entity_poly.type
_entity_poly.pdbx_seq_one_letter_code
_entity_poly.pdbx_strand_id
1 'polypeptide(L)' 'MVRSLAGSPPSFPEIAARLRPLGEVLVNAFVLRFRVPRYELTLFQDGRCTVKGTADTALARSLVARYLGA' A
#
# COMPACT_ATOMS: atom_id res chain seq x y z
N MET A 1 -17.58 -27.45 -7.09
CA MET A 1 -16.99 -26.25 -7.72
C MET A 1 -16.01 -25.64 -6.73
N VAL A 2 -14.73 -25.99 -6.82
CA VAL A 2 -13.67 -25.43 -5.96
C VAL A 2 -12.78 -24.58 -6.84
N ARG A 3 -12.74 -23.27 -6.60
CA ARG A 3 -12.06 -22.30 -7.47
C ARG A 3 -10.84 -21.75 -6.73
N SER A 4 -9.68 -22.22 -7.19
CA SER A 4 -8.36 -21.57 -7.24
C SER A 4 -7.75 -20.92 -5.98
N LEU A 5 -6.61 -21.48 -5.55
CA LEU A 5 -5.57 -20.86 -4.71
C LEU A 5 -4.73 -19.88 -5.57
N ALA A 6 -5.03 -18.58 -5.55
CA ALA A 6 -4.11 -17.50 -5.95
C ALA A 6 -4.74 -16.13 -5.61
N GLY A 7 -4.13 -15.41 -4.66
CA GLY A 7 -4.26 -13.97 -4.40
C GLY A 7 -5.64 -13.33 -4.58
N SER A 8 -6.41 -13.19 -3.49
CA SER A 8 -7.47 -12.19 -3.44
C SER A 8 -6.87 -10.83 -3.84
N PRO A 9 -7.53 -9.99 -4.67
CA PRO A 9 -7.05 -8.65 -4.93
C PRO A 9 -6.76 -7.98 -3.58
N PRO A 10 -5.63 -7.26 -3.44
CA PRO A 10 -5.22 -6.70 -2.17
C PRO A 10 -6.36 -5.90 -1.55
N SER A 11 -7.01 -6.47 -0.52
CA SER A 11 -8.12 -5.80 0.14
C SER A 11 -7.52 -4.60 0.87
N PHE A 12 -7.87 -3.40 0.42
CA PHE A 12 -7.52 -2.15 1.10
C PHE A 12 -7.74 -2.18 2.62
N PRO A 13 -8.83 -2.75 3.18
CA PRO A 13 -8.98 -2.87 4.62
C PRO A 13 -7.91 -3.76 5.30
N GLU A 14 -7.46 -4.84 4.65
CA GLU A 14 -6.41 -5.72 5.20
C GLU A 14 -5.05 -5.03 5.20
N ILE A 15 -4.71 -4.37 4.08
CA ILE A 15 -3.49 -3.56 4.00
C ILE A 15 -3.53 -2.43 5.01
N ALA A 16 -4.68 -1.75 5.13
CA ALA A 16 -4.84 -0.66 6.08
C ALA A 16 -4.68 -1.13 7.52
N ALA A 17 -5.23 -2.28 7.89
CA ALA A 17 -5.07 -2.86 9.23
C ALA A 17 -3.60 -3.15 9.56
N ARG A 18 -2.82 -3.66 8.59
CA ARG A 18 -1.37 -3.92 8.76
C ARG A 18 -0.55 -2.63 8.88
N LEU A 19 -0.96 -1.56 8.20
CA LEU A 19 -0.21 -0.30 8.14
C LEU A 19 -0.54 0.65 9.29
N ARG A 20 -1.75 0.58 9.87
CA ARG A 20 -2.19 1.40 11.00
C ARG A 20 -1.23 1.44 12.19
N PRO A 21 -0.60 0.32 12.63
CA PRO A 21 0.37 0.38 13.72
C PRO A 21 1.71 1.03 13.34
N LEU A 22 2.01 1.17 12.03
CA LEU A 22 3.27 1.70 11.53
C LEU A 22 3.21 3.21 11.22
N GLY A 23 2.01 3.78 11.14
CA GLY A 23 1.81 5.18 10.80
C GLY A 23 0.34 5.53 10.52
N GLU A 24 0.12 6.73 10.00
CA GLU A 24 -1.22 7.21 9.68
C GLU A 24 -1.73 6.55 8.39
N VAL A 25 -2.91 5.92 8.46
CA VAL A 25 -3.55 5.30 7.30
C VAL A 25 -4.90 5.94 7.06
N LEU A 26 -5.09 6.43 5.84
CA LEU A 26 -6.36 6.89 5.31
C LEU A 26 -6.76 5.95 4.19
N VAL A 27 -7.94 5.35 4.30
CA VAL A 27 -8.43 4.41 3.29
C VAL A 27 -9.87 4.75 2.95
N ASN A 28 -10.20 4.74 1.66
CA ASN A 28 -11.55 4.84 1.15
C ASN A 28 -11.75 3.80 0.03
N ALA A 29 -12.89 3.85 -0.66
CA ALA A 29 -13.23 2.90 -1.72
C ALA A 29 -12.28 2.91 -2.94
N PHE A 30 -11.47 3.97 -3.09
CA PHE A 30 -10.68 4.21 -4.31
C PHE A 30 -9.18 4.34 -4.07
N VAL A 31 -8.78 4.73 -2.85
CA VAL A 31 -7.40 5.06 -2.48
C VAL A 31 -7.09 4.59 -1.06
N LEU A 32 -5.90 4.02 -0.89
CA LEU A 32 -5.24 3.83 0.40
C LEU A 32 -4.01 4.74 0.45
N ARG A 33 -4.01 5.66 1.41
CA ARG A 33 -2.87 6.54 1.69
C ARG A 33 -2.27 6.19 3.04
N PHE A 34 -0.98 5.93 3.03
CA PHE A 34 -0.18 5.61 4.21
C PHE A 34 0.90 6.68 4.38
N ARG A 35 0.96 7.27 5.57
CA ARG A 35 1.88 8.34 5.89
C ARG A 35 2.72 7.96 7.10
N VAL A 36 4.03 8.07 6.91
CA VAL A 36 5.05 7.97 7.96
C VAL A 36 5.82 9.30 8.00
N PRO A 37 6.54 9.62 9.08
CA PRO A 37 7.15 10.95 9.27
C PRO A 37 8.01 11.44 8.08
N ARG A 38 8.59 10.53 7.31
CA ARG A 38 9.48 10.83 6.19
C ARG A 38 8.88 10.58 4.80
N TYR A 39 7.80 9.79 4.70
CA TYR A 39 7.30 9.30 3.42
C TYR A 39 5.78 9.25 3.38
N GLU A 40 5.21 9.46 2.20
CA GLU A 40 3.78 9.27 1.92
C GLU A 40 3.63 8.29 0.76
N LEU A 41 2.92 7.19 0.99
CA LEU A 41 2.59 6.19 -0.02
C LEU A 41 1.10 6.29 -0.33
N THR A 42 0.75 6.30 -1.61
CA THR A 42 -0.64 6.35 -2.07
C THR A 42 -0.86 5.22 -3.06
N LEU A 43 -1.64 4.23 -2.67
CA LEU A 43 -2.08 3.11 -3.49
C LEU A 43 -3.49 3.39 -4.04
N PHE A 44 -3.64 3.30 -5.35
CA PHE A 44 -4.91 3.44 -6.05
C PHE A 44 -5.53 2.07 -6.30
N GLN A 45 -6.86 2.01 -6.39
CA GLN A 45 -7.61 0.75 -6.63
C GLN A 45 -7.18 0.02 -7.91
N ASP A 46 -6.65 0.75 -8.90
CA ASP A 46 -6.14 0.20 -10.16
C ASP A 46 -4.75 -0.44 -10.04
N GLY A 47 -4.13 -0.41 -8.85
CA GLY A 47 -2.82 -0.97 -8.58
C GLY A 47 -1.66 0.00 -8.73
N ARG A 48 -1.88 1.22 -9.25
CA ARG A 48 -0.84 2.26 -9.23
C ARG A 48 -0.49 2.66 -7.80
N CYS A 49 0.80 2.91 -7.57
CA CYS A 49 1.28 3.46 -6.32
C CYS A 49 2.15 4.69 -6.58
N THR A 50 1.98 5.73 -5.76
CA THR A 50 2.84 6.91 -5.74
C THR A 50 3.55 6.99 -4.40
N VAL A 51 4.84 7.31 -4.42
CA VAL A 51 5.65 7.55 -3.22
C VAL A 51 6.12 9.00 -3.23
N LYS A 52 5.91 9.71 -2.12
CA LYS A 52 6.46 11.05 -1.87
C LYS A 52 7.43 11.01 -0.70
N GLY A 53 8.38 11.94 -0.69
CA GLY A 53 9.44 12.04 0.32
C GLY A 53 10.78 11.42 -0.09
N THR A 54 10.88 10.90 -1.32
CA THR A 54 12.13 10.45 -1.92
C THR A 54 12.15 10.74 -3.43
N ALA A 55 13.31 11.13 -3.96
CA ALA A 55 13.59 11.18 -5.39
C ALA A 55 14.33 9.91 -5.88
N ASP A 56 14.78 9.07 -4.95
CA ASP A 56 15.43 7.80 -5.24
C ASP A 56 14.38 6.74 -5.58
N THR A 57 14.39 6.30 -6.84
CA THR A 57 13.47 5.29 -7.38
C THR A 57 13.67 3.91 -6.73
N ALA A 58 14.90 3.55 -6.35
CA ALA A 58 15.18 2.26 -5.72
C ALA A 58 14.61 2.23 -4.29
N LEU A 59 14.76 3.33 -3.54
CA LEU A 59 14.14 3.50 -2.23
C LEU A 59 12.61 3.51 -2.35
N ALA A 60 12.04 4.22 -3.33
CA ALA A 60 10.60 4.23 -3.55
C ALA A 60 10.05 2.82 -3.80
N ARG A 61 10.69 2.04 -4.68
CA ARG A 61 10.32 0.63 -4.93
C ARG A 61 10.43 -0.23 -3.68
N SER A 62 11.49 -0.03 -2.90
CA SER A 62 11.70 -0.76 -1.63
C SER A 62 10.61 -0.44 -0.60
N LEU A 63 10.19 0.81 -0.49
CA LEU A 63 9.08 1.23 0.38
C LEU A 63 7.76 0.58 -0.05
N VAL A 64 7.47 0.59 -1.36
CA VAL A 64 6.27 -0.06 -1.90
C VAL A 64 6.29 -1.56 -1.59
N ALA A 65 7.38 -2.27 -1.89
CA ALA A 65 7.50 -3.70 -1.60
C ALA A 65 7.39 -4.00 -0.10
N ARG A 66 7.98 -3.16 0.75
CA ARG A 66 7.95 -3.35 2.21
C ARG A 66 6.57 -3.16 2.83
N TYR A 67 5.84 -2.13 2.40
CA TYR A 67 4.57 -1.74 3.03
C TYR A 67 3.34 -2.27 2.29
N LEU A 68 3.41 -2.37 0.97
CA LEU A 68 2.30 -2.79 0.11
C LEU A 68 2.51 -4.17 -0.52
N GLY A 69 3.73 -4.72 -0.47
CA GLY A 69 3.99 -6.10 -0.86
C GLY A 69 3.36 -7.09 0.11
N ALA A 70 2.66 -8.06 -0.46
CA ALA A 70 2.16 -9.28 0.17
C ALA A 70 2.59 -10.46 -0.70
#